data_AF-X1L8Y0-F1
#
_entry.id   AF-X1L8Y0-F1
#
_cell.length_a   1.000
_cell.length_b   1.000
_cell.length_c   1.000
_cell.angle_alpha   90.00
_cell.angle_beta   90.00
_cell.angle_gamma   90.00
#
_symmetry.space_group_name_H-M   'P 1'
#
loop_
_entity.id
_entity.type
_entity.pdbx_description
1 polymer ?
#
loop_
_entity_poly.entity_id
_entity_poly.type
_entity_poly.pdbx_seq_one_letter_code
_entity_poly.pdbx_strand_id
1 'polypeptide(L)' 'MPLLNYTTQIEAVKTVGEIQGILAAHGAKSILTDYADDHTIKALSFIVATPQGEIGIHYPLSQGSL' A
#
# COMPACT_ATOMS: atom_id res chain seq x y z
N MET A 1 22.71 15.57 -16.00
CA MET A 1 22.66 14.59 -14.89
C MET A 1 21.25 14.04 -14.86
N PRO A 2 21.02 12.75 -15.14
CA PRO A 2 19.67 12.23 -15.16
C PRO A 2 19.18 12.10 -13.72
N LEU A 3 17.99 12.64 -13.44
CA LEU A 3 17.24 12.29 -12.24
C LEU A 3 17.13 10.77 -12.22
N LEU A 4 17.63 10.16 -11.15
CA LEU A 4 17.58 8.72 -10.97
C LEU A 4 16.10 8.34 -10.94
N ASN A 5 15.63 7.76 -12.04
CA ASN A 5 14.29 7.23 -12.16
C ASN A 5 14.15 6.09 -11.14
N TYR A 6 13.65 6.41 -9.95
CA TYR A 6 13.24 5.45 -8.91
C TYR A 6 11.94 4.75 -9.30
N THR A 7 11.79 4.39 -10.58
CA THR A 7 10.79 3.40 -10.98
C THR A 7 11.38 2.06 -10.56
N THR A 8 11.23 1.70 -9.28
CA THR A 8 11.56 0.35 -8.84
C THR A 8 10.75 -0.61 -9.69
N GLN A 9 11.40 -1.30 -10.63
CA GLN A 9 10.85 -2.38 -11.45
C GLN A 9 10.52 -3.63 -10.62
N ILE A 10 10.38 -3.49 -9.31
CA ILE A 10 9.74 -4.48 -8.47
C ILE A 10 8.27 -4.30 -8.79
N GLU A 11 7.70 -5.25 -9.56
CA GLU A 11 6.27 -5.29 -9.85
C GLU A 11 5.51 -4.88 -8.60
N ALA A 12 4.81 -3.73 -8.65
CA ALA A 12 4.17 -3.18 -7.46
C ALA A 12 3.21 -4.20 -6.80
N VAL A 13 2.68 -5.12 -7.61
CA VAL A 13 1.91 -6.30 -7.21
C VAL A 13 2.68 -7.24 -6.27
N LYS A 14 3.95 -7.51 -6.54
CA LYS A 14 4.80 -8.38 -5.73
C LYS A 14 5.13 -7.74 -4.38
N THR A 15 5.38 -6.43 -4.37
CA THR A 15 5.61 -5.64 -3.14
C THR A 15 4.34 -5.53 -2.28
N VAL A 16 3.15 -5.41 -2.90
CA VAL A 16 1.88 -5.38 -2.15
C VAL A 16 1.63 -6.69 -1.43
N GLY A 17 1.94 -7.83 -2.04
CA GLY A 17 1.80 -9.14 -1.38
C GLY A 17 2.68 -9.25 -0.13
N GLU A 18 3.91 -8.75 -0.18
CA GLU A 18 4.83 -8.72 0.97
C GLU A 18 4.31 -7.76 2.07
N ILE A 19 3.87 -6.56 1.70
CA ILE A 19 3.27 -5.60 2.64
C ILE A 19 2.02 -6.19 3.29
N GLN A 20 1.16 -6.85 2.51
CA GLN A 20 -0.04 -7.53 3.00
C GLN A 20 0.31 -8.64 3.98
N GLY A 21 1.33 -9.45 3.67
CA GLY A 21 1.82 -10.50 4.56
C GLY A 21 2.34 -9.95 5.88
N ILE A 22 3.12 -8.87 5.85
CA ILE A 22 3.64 -8.19 7.05
C ILE A 22 2.49 -7.59 7.87
N LEU A 23 1.53 -6.94 7.22
CA LEU A 23 0.38 -6.35 7.89
C LEU A 23 -0.50 -7.43 8.54
N ALA A 24 -0.76 -8.53 7.85
CA ALA A 24 -1.50 -9.67 8.38
C ALA A 24 -0.79 -10.31 9.58
N ALA A 25 0.53 -10.52 9.48
CA ALA A 25 1.36 -11.04 10.58
C ALA A 25 1.34 -10.15 11.83
N HIS A 26 1.18 -8.83 11.64
CA HIS A 26 1.08 -7.85 12.73
C HIS A 26 -0.35 -7.51 13.16
N GLY A 27 -1.34 -8.31 12.75
CA GLY A 27 -2.72 -8.19 13.28
C GLY A 27 -3.61 -7.23 12.51
N ALA A 28 -3.31 -6.97 11.23
CA ALA A 28 -4.29 -6.37 10.34
C ALA A 28 -5.50 -7.31 10.17
N LYS A 29 -6.69 -6.79 10.48
CA LYS A 29 -7.97 -7.50 10.33
C LYS A 29 -8.53 -7.42 8.92
N SER A 30 -8.20 -6.35 8.20
CA SER A 30 -8.63 -6.13 6.83
C SER A 30 -7.59 -5.31 6.10
N ILE A 31 -7.37 -5.62 4.83
CA ILE A 31 -6.49 -4.87 3.93
C ILE A 31 -7.25 -4.68 2.61
N LEU A 32 -7.33 -3.44 2.15
CA LEU A 32 -7.99 -3.03 0.93
C LEU A 32 -7.00 -2.24 0.08
N THR A 33 -6.86 -2.64 -1.17
CA THR A 33 -5.97 -2.01 -2.14
C THR A 33 -6.82 -1.39 -3.22
N ASP A 34 -6.78 -0.07 -3.32
CA ASP A 34 -7.48 0.67 -4.37
C ASP A 34 -6.60 0.72 -5.60
N TYR A 35 -7.16 0.37 -6.75
CA TYR A 35 -6.50 0.48 -8.05
C TYR A 35 -7.07 1.67 -8.82
N ALA A 36 -6.21 2.35 -9.57
CA ALA A 36 -6.61 3.36 -10.54
C ALA A 36 -7.03 2.69 -11.87
N ASP A 37 -7.61 3.48 -12.77
CA ASP A 37 -8.13 3.00 -14.06
C ASP A 37 -7.01 2.44 -14.98
N ASP A 38 -5.76 2.81 -14.72
CA ASP A 38 -4.55 2.33 -15.39
C ASP A 38 -3.98 1.02 -14.78
N HIS A 39 -4.74 0.37 -13.90
CA HIS A 39 -4.35 -0.82 -13.14
C HIS A 39 -3.17 -0.60 -12.18
N THR A 40 -2.77 0.64 -11.91
CA THR A 40 -1.79 0.95 -10.86
C THR A 40 -2.44 1.05 -9.49
N ILE A 41 -1.66 0.90 -8.42
CA ILE A 41 -2.17 1.03 -7.05
C ILE A 41 -2.33 2.52 -6.74
N LYS A 42 -3.54 2.90 -6.36
CA LYS A 42 -3.92 4.26 -5.99
C LYS A 42 -3.82 4.51 -4.48
N ALA A 43 -4.20 3.51 -3.67
CA ALA A 43 -4.14 3.62 -2.22
C ALA A 43 -4.09 2.25 -1.53
N LEU A 44 -3.62 2.24 -0.29
CA LEU A 44 -3.67 1.09 0.60
C LEU A 44 -4.39 1.47 1.90
N SER A 45 -5.45 0.75 2.22
CA SER A 45 -6.24 0.92 3.44
C SER A 45 -6.20 -0.35 4.26
N PHE A 46 -6.04 -0.26 5.58
CA PHE A 46 -6.06 -1.45 6.43
C PHE A 46 -6.57 -1.13 7.84
N ILE A 47 -7.14 -2.15 8.50
CA ILE A 47 -7.61 -2.06 9.88
C ILE A 47 -6.68 -2.89 10.75
N VAL A 48 -6.15 -2.30 11.82
CA VAL A 48 -5.39 -3.01 12.86
C VAL A 48 -6.19 -3.06 14.16
N ALA A 49 -6.15 -4.21 14.83
CA ALA A 49 -6.71 -4.33 16.18
C ALA A 49 -5.68 -3.85 17.20
N THR A 50 -6.03 -2.83 17.97
CA THR A 50 -5.23 -2.36 19.12
C THR A 50 -5.95 -2.66 20.42
N PRO A 51 -5.26 -2.66 21.58
CA PRO A 51 -5.91 -2.84 22.88
C PRO A 51 -7.02 -1.80 23.18
N GLN A 52 -7.03 -0.68 22.47
CA GLN A 52 -7.98 0.43 22.64
C GLN A 52 -9.14 0.38 21.63
N GLY A 53 -9.12 -0.57 20.68
CA GLY A 53 -10.11 -0.69 19.61
C GLY A 53 -9.49 -0.90 18.23
N GLU A 54 -10.33 -0.99 17.22
CA GLU A 54 -9.90 -1.09 15.83
C GLU A 54 -9.53 0.28 15.28
N ILE A 55 -8.36 0.39 14.64
CA ILE A 55 -7.89 1.61 13.98
C ILE A 55 -7.82 1.35 12.49
N GLY A 56 -8.56 2.15 11.71
CA GLY A 56 -8.45 2.19 10.25
C GLY A 56 -7.37 3.17 9.82
N ILE A 57 -6.43 2.70 9.00
CA ILE A 57 -5.34 3.49 8.43
C ILE A 57 -5.54 3.55 6.91
N HIS A 58 -5.51 4.74 6.33
CA HIS A 58 -5.59 4.97 4.90
C HIS A 58 -4.32 5.67 4.42
N TYR A 59 -3.61 5.05 3.48
CA TYR A 59 -2.39 5.57 2.90
C TYR A 59 -2.59 5.83 1.40
N PRO A 60 -2.80 7.10 0.99
CA PRO A 60 -2.91 7.45 -0.41
C PRO A 60 -1.52 7.45 -1.06
N LEU A 61 -1.38 6.74 -2.19
CA LEU A 61 -0.19 6.85 -3.01
C LEU A 61 -0.40 8.04 -3.94
N SER A 62 0.19 9.20 -3.58
CA SER A 62 0.18 10.35 -4.47
C SER A 62 0.97 9.99 -5.73
N GLN A 63 0.29 9.85 -6.87
CA GLN A 63 0.97 9.96 -8.15
C GLN A 63 1.55 11.37 -8.21
N GLY A 64 2.87 11.47 -8.11
CA GLY A 64 3.57 12.73 -8.26
C GLY A 64 3.24 13.30 -9.63
N SER A 65 2.57 14.45 -9.66
CA SER A 65 2.40 15.25 -10.86
C SER A 65 3.78 15.61 -11.40
N LEU A 66 4.16 15.04 -12.55
CA LEU A 66 5.25 15.54 -13.38
C LEU A 66 4.71 16.62 -14.33
#